data_AF-H7FWC1-F1
#
_entry.id   AF-H7FWC1-F1
#
_cell.length_a   1.000
_cell.length_b   1.000
_cell.length_c   1.000
_cell.angle_alpha   90.00
_cell.angle_beta   90.00
_cell.angle_gamma   90.00
#
_symmetry.space_group_name_H-M   'P 1'
#
loop_
_entity.id
_entity.type
_entity.pdbx_description
1 polymer ?
#
loop_
_entity_poly.entity_id
_entity_poly.type
_entity_poly.pdbx_seq_one_letter_code
_entity_poly.pdbx_strand_id
1 'polypeptide(L)'
;MKKEMSISKKIYLGLLVVVVAMAFTSCSKKIAFKTSTIVPAARGDVKIKKDENKNYLIQIELENLAEVSRLDPQKKAYVVWMESEDSMVKNIGQIKSDSKFLSSKLKASFETVTPVKPSKIYITAEDNADVQFPSKQLIIETKGF
;
A
#
# COMPACT_ATOMS: atom_id res chain seq x y z
N MET A 1 3.63 -30.92 44.59
CA MET A 1 3.15 -32.08 43.80
C MET A 1 3.18 -31.72 42.32
N LYS A 2 4.17 -32.21 41.54
CA LYS A 2 4.21 -32.00 40.07
C LYS A 2 3.31 -33.05 39.42
N LYS A 3 2.21 -32.61 38.79
CA LYS A 3 1.32 -33.50 38.04
C LYS A 3 2.01 -33.82 36.71
N GLU A 4 2.68 -34.97 36.64
CA GLU A 4 3.31 -35.47 35.41
C GLU A 4 2.23 -35.62 34.32
N MET A 5 2.46 -34.98 33.17
CA MET A 5 1.51 -34.96 32.07
C MET A 5 1.62 -36.25 31.25
N SER A 6 0.49 -36.94 31.05
CA SER A 6 0.43 -38.19 30.26
C SER A 6 1.02 -38.00 28.85
N ILE A 7 1.71 -39.03 28.35
CA ILE A 7 2.41 -39.03 27.05
C ILE A 7 1.46 -38.62 25.90
N SER A 8 0.21 -39.06 25.93
CA SER A 8 -0.80 -38.66 24.93
C SER A 8 -1.07 -37.15 24.93
N LYS A 9 -1.13 -36.52 26.10
CA LYS A 9 -1.29 -35.06 26.23
C LYS A 9 -0.06 -34.30 25.73
N LYS A 10 1.15 -34.85 25.91
CA LYS A 10 2.38 -34.27 25.35
C LYS A 10 2.37 -34.33 23.81
N ILE A 11 1.86 -35.42 23.23
CA ILE A 11 1.69 -35.56 21.77
C ILE A 11 0.64 -34.58 21.23
N TYR A 12 -0.55 -34.50 21.85
CA TYR A 12 -1.58 -33.53 21.45
C TYR A 12 -1.11 -32.08 21.60
N LEU A 13 -0.39 -31.76 22.67
CA LEU A 13 0.19 -30.44 22.87
C LEU A 13 1.26 -30.12 21.81
N GLY A 14 2.10 -31.09 21.45
CA GLY A 14 3.06 -30.94 20.36
C GLY A 14 2.38 -30.72 19.01
N LEU A 15 1.33 -31.47 18.70
CA LEU A 15 0.56 -31.33 17.46
C LEU A 15 -0.12 -29.95 17.37
N LEU A 16 -0.70 -29.47 18.48
CA LEU A 16 -1.31 -28.14 18.57
C LEU A 16 -0.27 -27.04 18.29
N VAL A 17 0.94 -27.15 18.87
CA VAL A 17 2.02 -26.19 18.65
C VAL A 17 2.47 -26.16 17.19
N VAL A 18 2.54 -27.32 16.53
CA VAL A 18 2.91 -27.41 15.10
C VAL A 18 1.83 -26.78 14.20
N VAL A 19 0.55 -27.03 14.46
CA VAL A 19 -0.57 -26.43 13.70
C VAL A 19 -0.61 -24.91 13.87
N VAL A 20 -0.40 -24.40 15.10
CA VAL A 20 -0.33 -22.96 15.36
C VAL A 20 0.88 -22.32 14.69
N ALA A 21 2.03 -23.01 14.64
CA ALA A 21 3.23 -22.50 13.98
C ALA A 21 3.07 -22.35 12.45
N MET A 22 2.27 -23.21 11.80
CA MET A 22 2.02 -23.13 10.35
C MET A 22 1.04 -22.02 9.95
N ALA A 23 0.26 -21.46 10.89
CA ALA A 23 -0.78 -20.49 10.61
C ALA A 23 -0.27 -19.07 10.26
N PHE A 24 1.04 -18.80 10.35
CA PHE A 24 1.58 -17.44 10.21
C PHE A 24 2.28 -17.14 8.87
N THR A 25 2.07 -17.93 7.82
CA THR A 25 2.73 -17.73 6.51
C THR A 25 2.02 -16.69 5.61
N SER A 26 1.62 -15.54 6.14
CA SER A 26 1.14 -14.44 5.29
C SER A 26 2.33 -13.64 4.74
N CYS A 27 2.72 -13.91 3.49
CA CYS A 27 3.75 -13.15 2.81
C CYS A 27 3.18 -11.82 2.29
N SER A 28 3.42 -10.72 3.00
CA SER A 28 3.12 -9.37 2.52
C SER A 28 4.38 -8.69 2.00
N LYS A 29 4.34 -8.13 0.78
CA LYS A 29 5.46 -7.39 0.20
C LYS A 29 5.33 -5.91 0.55
N LYS A 30 6.34 -5.35 1.21
CA LYS A 30 6.41 -3.93 1.55
C LYS A 30 7.46 -3.26 0.68
N ILE A 31 7.08 -2.24 -0.09
CA ILE A 31 7.95 -1.51 -1.02
C ILE A 31 7.94 -0.04 -0.64
N ALA A 32 9.10 0.53 -0.33
CA ALA A 32 9.22 1.96 -0.07
C ALA A 32 9.11 2.77 -1.38
N PHE A 33 8.54 3.97 -1.28
CA PHE A 33 8.62 4.95 -2.34
C PHE A 33 10.04 5.52 -2.47
N LYS A 34 10.43 5.90 -3.69
CA LYS A 34 11.64 6.68 -3.94
C LYS A 34 11.45 8.12 -3.48
N THR A 35 12.55 8.81 -3.22
CA THR A 35 12.53 10.24 -2.93
C THR A 35 11.92 11.01 -4.10
N SER A 36 10.95 11.86 -3.80
CA SER A 36 10.34 12.76 -4.77
C SER A 36 11.25 13.95 -5.09
N THR A 37 11.24 14.39 -6.33
CA THR A 37 11.85 15.67 -6.74
C THR A 37 10.91 16.86 -6.54
N ILE A 38 9.59 16.64 -6.54
CA ILE A 38 8.57 17.68 -6.38
C ILE A 38 8.23 17.92 -4.90
N VAL A 39 8.16 16.86 -4.10
CA VAL A 39 7.86 16.91 -2.67
C VAL A 39 8.93 16.14 -1.88
N PRO A 40 10.17 16.66 -1.75
CA PRO A 40 11.31 15.89 -1.19
C PRO A 40 11.10 15.37 0.24
N ALA A 41 10.23 16.02 1.00
CA ALA A 41 9.88 15.60 2.36
C ALA A 41 8.95 14.37 2.38
N ALA A 42 8.19 14.12 1.31
CA ALA A 42 7.22 13.04 1.23
C ALA A 42 7.90 11.68 1.37
N ARG A 43 7.35 10.86 2.26
CA ARG A 43 7.82 9.50 2.52
C ARG A 43 6.62 8.58 2.59
N GLY A 44 6.86 7.30 2.32
CA GLY A 44 5.83 6.31 2.49
C GLY A 44 6.22 4.96 1.91
N ASP A 45 5.26 4.05 1.94
CA ASP A 45 5.42 2.72 1.42
C ASP A 45 4.10 2.15 0.88
N VAL A 46 4.26 1.13 0.06
CA VAL A 46 3.17 0.33 -0.50
C VAL A 46 3.29 -1.08 0.06
N LYS A 47 2.21 -1.55 0.69
CA LYS A 47 2.06 -2.94 1.12
C LYS A 47 1.12 -3.66 0.18
N ILE A 48 1.60 -4.77 -0.37
CA ILE A 48 0.86 -5.61 -1.31
C ILE A 48 0.66 -6.98 -0.67
N LYS A 49 -0.59 -7.39 -0.56
CA LYS A 49 -0.98 -8.70 -0.04
C LYS A 49 -1.86 -9.40 -1.06
N LYS A 50 -1.62 -10.69 -1.27
CA LYS A 50 -2.52 -11.53 -2.04
C LYS A 50 -3.59 -12.10 -1.11
N ASP A 51 -4.86 -11.96 -1.47
CA ASP A 51 -5.97 -12.56 -0.74
C ASP A 51 -6.24 -14.01 -1.20
N GLU A 52 -7.19 -14.68 -0.53
CA GLU A 52 -7.59 -16.05 -0.86
C GLU A 52 -8.26 -16.16 -2.24
N ASN A 53 -8.88 -15.08 -2.70
CA ASN A 53 -9.51 -14.96 -4.02
C ASN A 53 -8.50 -14.63 -5.14
N LYS A 54 -7.20 -14.61 -4.82
CA LYS A 54 -6.09 -14.25 -5.72
C LYS A 54 -6.11 -12.80 -6.21
N ASN A 55 -6.86 -11.91 -5.55
CA ASN A 55 -6.73 -10.47 -5.73
C ASN A 55 -5.55 -9.93 -4.91
N TYR A 56 -5.11 -8.74 -5.28
CA TYR A 56 -4.04 -8.00 -4.64
C TYR A 56 -4.64 -6.81 -3.90
N LEU A 57 -4.55 -6.86 -2.56
CA LEU A 57 -4.80 -5.72 -1.69
C LEU A 57 -3.58 -4.81 -1.74
N ILE A 58 -3.79 -3.56 -2.14
CA ILE A 58 -2.78 -2.52 -2.20
C ILE A 58 -3.11 -1.52 -1.09
N GLN A 59 -2.17 -1.36 -0.15
CA GLN A 59 -2.27 -0.38 0.93
C GLN A 59 -1.10 0.59 0.81
N ILE A 60 -1.38 1.88 0.89
CA ILE A 60 -0.40 2.95 0.78
C ILE A 60 -0.49 3.80 2.04
N GLU A 61 0.67 4.06 2.64
CA GLU A 61 0.81 4.99 3.76
C GLU A 61 1.84 6.06 3.37
N LEU A 62 1.47 7.32 3.55
CA LEU A 62 2.28 8.48 3.21
C LEU A 62 2.35 9.46 4.38
N GLU A 63 3.50 10.12 4.50
CA GLU A 63 3.77 11.16 5.48
C GLU A 63 4.50 12.33 4.80
N ASN A 64 4.34 13.54 5.36
CA ASN A 64 4.93 14.78 4.83
C ASN A 64 4.54 15.07 3.37
N LEU A 65 3.35 14.62 2.94
CA LEU A 65 2.80 14.95 1.64
C LEU A 65 2.23 16.36 1.67
N ALA A 66 2.72 17.24 0.80
CA ALA A 66 2.19 18.59 0.68
C ALA A 66 0.71 18.57 0.29
N GLU A 67 -0.06 19.58 0.72
CA GLU A 67 -1.42 19.78 0.22
C GLU A 67 -1.40 19.97 -1.31
N VAL A 68 -2.30 19.30 -2.02
CA VAL A 68 -2.33 19.30 -3.49
C VAL A 68 -2.52 20.69 -4.10
N SER A 69 -3.24 21.57 -3.39
CA SER A 69 -3.46 22.98 -3.75
C SER A 69 -2.23 23.87 -3.51
N ARG A 70 -1.20 23.38 -2.81
CA ARG A 70 0.06 24.12 -2.57
C ARG A 70 1.17 23.74 -3.54
N LEU A 71 0.91 22.80 -4.44
CA LEU A 71 1.86 22.45 -5.50
C LEU A 71 1.96 23.57 -6.53
N ASP A 72 3.07 23.58 -7.26
CA ASP A 72 3.26 24.44 -8.42
C ASP A 72 3.58 23.58 -9.66
N PRO A 73 2.71 23.55 -10.69
CA PRO A 73 1.39 24.16 -10.72
C PRO A 73 0.43 23.52 -9.71
N GLN A 74 -0.58 24.30 -9.26
CA GLN A 74 -1.60 23.81 -8.34
C GLN A 74 -2.49 22.75 -9.01
N LYS A 75 -2.90 21.74 -8.22
CA LYS A 75 -3.76 20.64 -8.65
C LYS A 75 -4.88 20.39 -7.64
N LYS A 76 -5.80 19.49 -7.98
CA LYS A 76 -7.02 19.23 -7.17
C LYS A 76 -7.02 17.85 -6.50
N ALA A 77 -6.36 16.87 -7.09
CA ALA A 77 -6.37 15.50 -6.57
C ALA A 77 -5.00 14.84 -6.70
N TYR A 78 -4.67 13.99 -5.73
CA TYR A 78 -3.61 13.02 -5.90
C TYR A 78 -4.21 11.71 -6.41
N VAL A 79 -3.79 11.28 -7.59
CA VAL A 79 -4.27 10.06 -8.24
C VAL A 79 -3.21 8.98 -8.11
N VAL A 80 -3.65 7.79 -7.70
CA VAL A 80 -2.81 6.61 -7.54
C VAL A 80 -2.90 5.80 -8.83
N TRP A 81 -1.74 5.50 -9.39
CA TRP A 81 -1.58 4.73 -10.60
C TRP A 81 -0.88 3.41 -10.30
N MET A 82 -1.30 2.40 -11.05
CA MET A 82 -0.69 1.08 -11.06
C MET A 82 -0.24 0.74 -12.46
N GLU A 83 0.99 0.25 -12.57
CA GLU A 83 1.47 -0.48 -13.74
C GLU A 83 1.38 -1.98 -13.45
N SER A 84 0.94 -2.78 -14.41
CA SER A 84 0.97 -4.24 -14.35
C SER A 84 2.14 -4.84 -15.15
N GLU A 85 2.33 -6.16 -15.09
CA GLU A 85 3.43 -6.85 -15.77
C GLU A 85 3.38 -6.73 -17.31
N ASP A 86 2.20 -6.48 -17.87
CA ASP A 86 1.94 -6.21 -19.29
C ASP A 86 2.14 -4.73 -19.66
N SER A 87 2.74 -3.93 -18.78
CA SER A 87 2.94 -2.48 -18.93
C SER A 87 1.65 -1.67 -19.11
N MET A 88 0.49 -2.23 -18.72
CA MET A 88 -0.73 -1.45 -18.66
C MET A 88 -0.74 -0.52 -17.44
N VAL A 89 -1.04 0.75 -17.68
CA VAL A 89 -1.24 1.76 -16.63
C VAL A 89 -2.72 1.91 -16.34
N LYS A 90 -3.09 1.86 -15.06
CA LYS A 90 -4.48 2.06 -14.61
C LYS A 90 -4.55 3.05 -13.45
N ASN A 91 -5.53 3.95 -13.51
CA ASN A 91 -5.97 4.72 -12.37
C ASN A 91 -6.67 3.76 -11.39
N ILE A 92 -6.14 3.63 -10.18
CA ILE A 92 -6.70 2.74 -9.15
C ILE A 92 -7.44 3.50 -8.06
N GLY A 93 -7.50 4.84 -8.15
CA GLY A 93 -8.26 5.72 -7.28
C GLY A 93 -7.48 6.97 -6.88
N GLN A 94 -8.08 7.75 -5.98
CA GLN A 94 -7.49 8.98 -5.45
C GLN A 94 -7.22 8.88 -3.96
N ILE A 95 -6.22 9.63 -3.50
CA ILE A 95 -5.96 9.84 -2.07
C ILE A 95 -7.00 10.84 -1.56
N LYS A 96 -7.88 10.38 -0.67
CA LYS A 96 -8.87 11.26 -0.05
C LYS A 96 -8.21 12.14 0.99
N SER A 97 -8.13 13.45 0.69
CA SER A 97 -7.75 14.47 1.65
C SER A 97 -8.95 14.91 2.49
N ASP A 98 -9.50 14.02 3.31
CA ASP A 98 -10.42 14.49 4.35
C ASP A 98 -9.59 15.36 5.30
N SER A 99 -9.99 16.62 5.54
CA SER A 99 -9.17 17.57 6.32
C SER A 99 -8.91 17.10 7.77
N LYS A 100 -9.67 16.11 8.25
CA LYS A 100 -9.42 15.36 9.49
C LYS A 100 -8.34 14.27 9.37
N PHE A 101 -8.22 13.60 8.22
CA PHE A 101 -7.21 12.56 7.95
C PHE A 101 -5.88 13.14 7.46
N LEU A 102 -5.91 14.23 6.69
CA LEU A 102 -4.73 15.04 6.35
C LEU A 102 -4.42 16.12 7.41
N SER A 103 -5.05 16.05 8.58
CA SER A 103 -4.92 17.03 9.66
C SER A 103 -3.50 17.09 10.22
N SER A 104 -2.95 18.31 10.29
CA SER A 104 -1.73 18.76 11.02
C SER A 104 -0.40 18.05 10.78
N LYS A 105 -0.39 16.84 10.22
CA LYS A 105 0.79 15.97 10.10
C LYS A 105 1.12 15.56 8.67
N LEU A 106 0.43 16.11 7.66
CA LEU A 106 0.71 15.83 6.24
C LEU A 106 0.71 14.32 5.94
N LYS A 107 -0.16 13.56 6.61
CA LYS A 107 -0.28 12.10 6.45
C LYS A 107 -1.43 11.76 5.52
N ALA A 108 -1.26 10.70 4.74
CA ALA A 108 -2.31 10.20 3.86
C ALA A 108 -2.28 8.67 3.80
N SER A 109 -3.44 8.06 3.58
CA SER A 109 -3.55 6.64 3.34
C SER A 109 -4.47 6.35 2.17
N PHE A 110 -4.23 5.22 1.51
CA PHE A 110 -5.04 4.75 0.40
C PHE A 110 -5.08 3.22 0.42
N GLU A 111 -6.25 2.66 0.14
CA GLU A 111 -6.46 1.22 0.10
C GLU A 111 -7.37 0.85 -1.07
N THR A 112 -7.00 -0.18 -1.82
CA THR A 112 -7.81 -0.73 -2.91
C THR A 112 -7.48 -2.20 -3.16
N VAL A 113 -8.33 -2.88 -3.93
CA VAL A 113 -8.14 -4.26 -4.36
C VAL A 113 -8.15 -4.35 -5.87
N THR A 114 -7.28 -5.18 -6.44
CA THR A 114 -7.21 -5.41 -7.89
C THR A 114 -7.02 -6.90 -8.20
N PRO A 115 -7.66 -7.44 -9.24
CA PRO A 115 -7.40 -8.81 -9.69
C PRO A 115 -6.07 -8.95 -10.44
N VAL A 116 -5.49 -7.83 -10.90
CA VAL A 116 -4.25 -7.80 -11.67
C VAL A 116 -3.06 -7.52 -10.77
N LYS A 117 -1.97 -8.27 -10.96
CA LYS A 117 -0.74 -8.10 -10.19
C LYS A 117 -0.04 -6.78 -10.57
N PRO A 118 0.24 -5.89 -9.61
CA PRO A 118 1.04 -4.69 -9.85
C PRO A 118 2.52 -5.04 -10.04
N SER A 119 3.20 -4.27 -10.90
CA SER A 119 4.66 -4.26 -11.08
C SER A 119 5.29 -2.93 -10.62
N LYS A 120 4.50 -1.85 -10.57
CA LYS A 120 4.90 -0.52 -10.09
C LYS A 120 3.69 0.27 -9.60
N ILE A 121 3.88 1.09 -8.58
CA ILE A 121 2.87 2.05 -8.08
C ILE A 121 3.47 3.45 -8.07
N TYR A 122 2.69 4.44 -8.49
CA TYR A 122 3.11 5.84 -8.43
C TYR A 122 1.90 6.77 -8.27
N ILE A 123 2.17 7.99 -7.85
CA ILE A 123 1.16 9.00 -7.56
C ILE A 123 1.47 10.25 -8.37
N THR A 124 0.45 10.81 -9.01
CA THR A 124 0.53 12.09 -9.71
C THR A 124 -0.43 13.09 -9.09
N ALA A 125 -0.19 14.37 -9.33
CA ALA A 125 -1.13 15.44 -9.01
C ALA A 125 -1.93 15.81 -10.27
N GLU A 126 -3.25 15.80 -10.16
CA GLU A 126 -4.19 15.90 -11.29
C GLU A 126 -5.25 16.98 -11.06
N ASP A 127 -5.80 17.51 -12.16
CA ASP A 127 -6.91 18.46 -12.12
C ASP A 127 -8.26 17.79 -11.84
N ASN A 128 -8.36 16.48 -12.08
CA ASN A 128 -9.52 15.64 -11.77
C ASN A 128 -9.04 14.24 -11.32
N ALA A 129 -9.76 13.62 -10.40
CA ALA A 129 -9.48 12.27 -9.91
C ALA A 129 -9.77 11.16 -10.94
N ASP A 130 -10.75 11.37 -11.83
CA ASP A 130 -11.27 10.34 -12.75
C ASP A 130 -10.57 10.35 -14.12
N VAL A 131 -9.35 10.90 -14.18
CA VAL A 131 -8.54 10.95 -15.40
C VAL A 131 -8.14 9.55 -15.86
N GLN A 132 -8.12 9.35 -17.19
CA GLN A 132 -7.75 8.08 -17.82
C GLN A 132 -6.24 7.94 -18.05
N PHE A 133 -5.52 9.07 -18.07
CA PHE A 133 -4.08 9.12 -18.31
C PHE A 133 -3.42 10.05 -17.29
N PRO A 134 -2.24 9.68 -16.78
CA PRO A 134 -1.49 10.51 -15.84
C PRO A 134 -0.98 11.79 -16.53
N SER A 135 -1.01 12.90 -15.80
CA SER A 135 -0.28 14.10 -16.19
C SER A 135 1.22 13.95 -15.95
N LYS A 136 1.97 15.01 -16.27
CA LYS A 136 3.43 15.05 -16.12
C LYS A 136 3.90 15.27 -14.66
N GLN A 137 3.00 15.65 -13.75
CA GLN A 137 3.38 16.03 -12.39
C GLN A 137 3.48 14.79 -11.49
N LEU A 138 4.56 14.03 -11.67
CA LEU A 138 4.88 12.85 -10.88
C LEU A 138 5.30 13.25 -9.46
N ILE A 139 4.51 12.84 -8.48
CA ILE A 139 4.75 13.16 -7.08
C ILE A 139 5.69 12.15 -6.46
N ILE A 140 5.38 10.87 -6.55
CA ILE A 140 6.23 9.84 -5.94
C ILE A 140 5.99 8.49 -6.61
N GLU A 141 7.02 7.65 -6.69
CA GLU A 141 6.94 6.33 -7.34
C GLU A 141 7.78 5.28 -6.60
N THR A 142 7.36 4.02 -6.69
CA THR A 142 8.18 2.91 -6.23
C THR A 142 9.26 2.56 -7.26
N LYS A 143 10.25 1.77 -6.85
CA LYS A 143 10.98 0.94 -7.83
C LYS A 143 10.03 -0.10 -8.45
N GLY A 144 10.36 -0.61 -9.62
CA GLY A 144 9.69 -1.80 -10.16
C GLY A 144 9.95 -3.01 -9.25
N PHE A 145 8.99 -3.93 -9.15
CA PHE A 145 9.05 -5.04 -8.20
C PHE A 145 8.39 -6.33 -8.67
#